data_AF-A0A958QYA9-F1
#
_entry.id   AF-A0A958QYA9-F1
#
_cell.length_a   1.000
_cell.length_b   1.000
_cell.length_c   1.000
_cell.angle_alpha   90.00
_cell.angle_beta   90.00
_cell.angle_gamma   90.00
#
_symmetry.space_group_name_H-M   'P 1'
#
loop_
_entity.id
_entity.type
_entity.pdbx_description
1 polymer ?
#
loop_
_entity_poly.entity_id
_entity_poly.type
_entity_poly.pdbx_seq_one_letter_code
_entity_poly.pdbx_strand_id
1 'polypeptide(L)'
;MPQRLRATTVTTRFLITLLLFAAALAATSGVAFAQLTPPGSGVTAGDARIYEMGERLFQLIEGNLGSLIMIVAGLGVIISASLGSYRTALSLLVVSLGAFILRSLVVIFFNYQP
;
A
#
# COMPACT_ATOMS: atom_id res chain seq x y z
N MET A 1 -19.49 41.42 -12.99
CA MET A 1 -18.66 40.45 -12.25
C MET A 1 -19.28 39.05 -12.34
N PRO A 2 -18.84 38.16 -13.24
CA PRO A 2 -19.09 36.71 -13.07
C PRO A 2 -17.90 35.86 -13.54
N GLN A 3 -16.88 35.64 -12.70
CA GLN A 3 -15.74 34.75 -13.03
C GLN A 3 -15.55 33.57 -12.06
N ARG A 4 -16.35 33.48 -10.99
CA ARG A 4 -16.14 32.48 -9.92
C ARG A 4 -16.74 31.10 -10.17
N LEU A 5 -17.61 30.93 -11.16
CA LEU A 5 -18.31 29.64 -11.40
C LEU A 5 -17.47 28.58 -12.14
N ARG A 6 -16.35 28.94 -12.78
CA ARG A 6 -15.53 27.96 -13.54
C ARG A 6 -14.54 27.17 -12.69
N ALA A 7 -14.15 27.67 -11.52
CA ALA A 7 -13.12 27.05 -10.69
C ALA A 7 -13.62 25.79 -9.95
N THR A 8 -14.91 25.74 -9.62
CA THR A 8 -15.50 24.61 -8.89
C THR A 8 -15.68 23.36 -9.75
N THR A 9 -15.90 23.49 -11.06
CA THR A 9 -16.12 22.33 -11.94
C THR A 9 -14.82 21.56 -12.21
N VAL A 10 -13.67 22.23 -12.19
CA VAL A 10 -12.35 21.61 -12.42
C VAL A 10 -11.91 20.78 -11.21
N THR A 11 -12.14 21.27 -9.99
CA THR A 11 -11.82 20.54 -8.76
C THR A 11 -12.71 19.31 -8.58
N THR A 12 -13.99 19.37 -8.98
CA THR A 12 -14.87 18.18 -8.91
C THR A 12 -14.43 17.09 -9.89
N ARG A 13 -14.04 17.45 -11.13
CA ARG A 13 -13.55 16.48 -12.11
C ARG A 13 -12.24 15.83 -11.66
N PHE A 14 -11.34 16.59 -11.03
CA PHE A 14 -10.07 16.08 -10.52
C PHE A 14 -10.24 15.11 -9.34
N LEU A 15 -11.16 15.41 -8.41
CA LEU A 15 -11.50 14.52 -7.29
C LEU A 15 -12.13 13.20 -7.77
N ILE A 16 -12.98 13.25 -8.79
CA ILE A 16 -13.57 12.03 -9.38
C ILE A 16 -12.50 11.17 -10.03
N THR A 17 -11.56 11.75 -10.79
CA THR A 17 -10.45 10.99 -11.37
C THR A 17 -9.52 10.38 -10.31
N LEU A 18 -9.26 11.09 -9.21
CA LEU A 18 -8.45 10.59 -8.10
C LEU A 18 -9.14 9.41 -7.39
N LEU A 19 -10.45 9.51 -7.18
CA LEU A 19 -11.25 8.46 -6.56
C LEU A 19 -11.36 7.22 -7.46
N LEU A 20 -11.51 7.41 -8.77
CA LEU A 20 -11.49 6.30 -9.73
C LEU A 20 -10.13 5.63 -9.83
N PHE A 21 -9.03 6.38 -9.74
CA PHE A 21 -7.68 5.83 -9.72
C PHE A 21 -7.41 5.01 -8.44
N ALA A 22 -7.84 5.51 -7.28
CA ALA A 22 -7.74 4.77 -6.02
C ALA A 22 -8.59 3.48 -6.04
N ALA A 23 -9.79 3.54 -6.62
CA ALA A 23 -10.64 2.36 -6.78
C ALA A 23 -10.04 1.34 -7.76
N ALA A 24 -9.42 1.79 -8.86
CA ALA A 24 -8.74 0.93 -9.81
C ALA A 24 -7.51 0.23 -9.18
N LEU A 25 -6.72 0.96 -8.38
CA LEU A 25 -5.56 0.40 -7.68
C LEU A 25 -5.99 -0.67 -6.65
N ALA A 26 -7.09 -0.41 -5.92
CA ALA A 26 -7.69 -1.37 -4.99
C ALA A 26 -8.31 -2.59 -5.69
N ALA A 27 -8.80 -2.44 -6.92
CA ALA A 27 -9.29 -3.57 -7.71
C ALA A 27 -8.14 -4.45 -8.23
N THR A 28 -6.98 -3.86 -8.56
CA THR A 28 -5.80 -4.62 -9.01
C THR A 28 -5.08 -5.38 -7.90
N SER A 29 -5.14 -4.91 -6.64
CA SER A 29 -4.53 -5.64 -5.52
C SER A 29 -5.25 -6.96 -5.22
N GLY A 30 -6.55 -7.09 -5.56
CA GLY A 30 -7.28 -8.35 -5.42
C GLY A 30 -6.86 -9.46 -6.41
N VAL A 31 -6.33 -9.09 -7.57
CA VAL A 31 -5.96 -10.05 -8.64
C VAL A 31 -4.62 -10.76 -8.34
N ALA A 32 -3.76 -10.15 -7.53
CA ALA A 32 -2.47 -10.72 -7.13
C ALA A 32 -2.59 -11.93 -6.17
N PHE A 33 -3.74 -12.11 -5.50
CA PHE A 33 -3.94 -13.18 -4.51
C PHE A 33 -4.54 -14.47 -5.09
N ALA A 34 -4.94 -14.49 -6.36
CA ALA A 34 -5.69 -15.62 -6.94
C ALA A 34 -4.84 -16.86 -7.31
N GLN A 35 -3.51 -16.84 -7.16
CA GLN A 35 -2.63 -17.94 -7.60
C GLN A 35 -2.02 -18.82 -6.49
N LEU A 36 -2.39 -18.67 -5.22
CA LEU A 36 -1.79 -19.42 -4.11
C LEU A 36 -2.52 -20.72 -3.75
N THR A 37 -2.77 -21.61 -4.73
CA THR A 37 -3.27 -22.98 -4.45
C THR A 37 -2.16 -24.02 -4.61
N PRO A 38 -1.58 -24.54 -3.50
CA PRO A 38 -0.93 -25.84 -3.48
C PRO A 38 -1.84 -26.91 -2.85
N PRO A 39 -2.02 -28.09 -3.49
CA PRO A 39 -2.73 -29.22 -2.92
C PRO A 39 -1.84 -30.00 -1.96
N GLY A 40 -2.34 -30.40 -0.78
CA GLY A 40 -1.62 -31.29 0.13
C GLY A 40 -2.19 -31.32 1.55
N SER A 41 -2.74 -32.47 1.94
CA SER A 41 -3.43 -32.79 3.20
C SER A 41 -2.51 -33.41 4.27
N GLY A 42 -2.82 -33.21 5.56
CA GLY A 42 -2.38 -34.07 6.66
C GLY A 42 -1.83 -33.28 7.85
N VAL A 43 -2.26 -33.62 9.07
CA VAL A 43 -2.11 -32.84 10.30
C VAL A 43 -0.66 -32.61 10.76
N THR A 44 0.33 -33.28 10.15
CA THR A 44 1.79 -33.02 10.33
C THR A 44 2.36 -32.03 9.30
N ALA A 45 1.67 -31.82 8.17
CA ALA A 45 1.96 -30.75 7.22
C ALA A 45 1.47 -29.38 7.73
N GLY A 46 0.66 -29.33 8.80
CA GLY A 46 0.18 -28.09 9.40
C GLY A 46 1.33 -27.18 9.87
N ASP A 47 2.28 -27.72 10.64
CA ASP A 47 3.42 -26.94 11.14
C ASP A 47 4.35 -26.48 10.00
N ALA A 48 4.63 -27.36 9.04
CA ALA A 48 5.42 -27.02 7.86
C ALA A 48 4.72 -25.95 6.99
N ARG A 49 3.39 -26.02 6.86
CA ARG A 49 2.59 -25.07 6.07
C ARG A 49 2.41 -23.75 6.81
N ILE A 50 2.31 -23.74 8.14
CA ILE A 50 2.30 -22.50 8.94
C ILE A 50 3.66 -21.81 8.84
N TYR A 51 4.76 -22.58 8.92
CA TYR A 51 6.10 -22.05 8.73
C TYR A 51 6.29 -21.47 7.32
N GLU A 52 5.92 -22.23 6.28
CA GLU A 52 6.03 -21.79 4.88
C GLU A 52 5.13 -20.59 4.57
N MET A 53 3.91 -20.54 5.13
CA MET A 53 3.03 -19.37 5.00
C MET A 53 3.59 -18.15 5.75
N GLY A 54 4.20 -18.36 6.91
CA GLY A 54 4.89 -17.31 7.66
C GLY A 54 6.04 -16.71 6.85
N GLU A 55 6.91 -17.55 6.30
CA GLU A 55 8.05 -17.12 5.48
C GLU A 55 7.60 -16.37 4.23
N ARG A 56 6.56 -16.85 3.54
CA ARG A 56 5.96 -16.14 2.39
C ARG A 56 5.36 -14.80 2.78
N LEU A 57 4.69 -14.69 3.94
CA LEU A 57 4.13 -13.43 4.43
C LEU A 57 5.23 -12.43 4.79
N PHE A 58 6.30 -12.88 5.44
CA PHE A 58 7.47 -12.04 5.73
C PHE A 58 8.13 -11.58 4.43
N GLN A 59 8.34 -12.45 3.45
CA GLN A 59 8.84 -12.05 2.12
C GLN A 59 7.93 -11.05 1.40
N LEU A 60 6.61 -11.22 1.48
CA LEU A 60 5.68 -10.30 0.83
C LEU A 60 5.73 -8.90 1.49
N ILE A 61 5.65 -8.86 2.82
CA ILE A 61 5.63 -7.61 3.59
C ILE A 61 6.99 -6.90 3.54
N GLU A 62 8.10 -7.63 3.56
CA GLU A 62 9.45 -7.06 3.59
C GLU A 62 10.03 -6.78 2.20
N GLY A 63 9.59 -7.56 1.21
CA GLY A 63 10.00 -7.45 -0.17
C GLY A 63 9.18 -6.42 -0.95
N ASN A 64 8.65 -6.85 -2.09
CA ASN A 64 8.10 -5.95 -3.10
C ASN A 64 6.89 -5.16 -2.59
N LEU A 65 5.95 -5.78 -1.86
CA LEU A 65 4.71 -5.12 -1.43
C LEU A 65 4.95 -4.03 -0.38
N GLY A 66 5.85 -4.25 0.60
CA GLY A 66 6.21 -3.21 1.57
C GLY A 66 6.87 -1.99 0.91
N SER A 67 7.77 -2.24 -0.06
CA SER A 67 8.42 -1.16 -0.82
C SER A 67 7.42 -0.39 -1.71
N LEU A 68 6.47 -1.09 -2.33
CA LEU A 68 5.44 -0.49 -3.18
C LEU A 68 4.51 0.42 -2.37
N ILE A 69 4.04 -0.04 -1.21
CA ILE A 69 3.17 0.77 -0.34
C ILE A 69 3.91 2.02 0.15
N MET A 70 5.18 1.88 0.55
CA MET A 70 6.01 3.00 0.98
C MET A 70 6.16 4.05 -0.13
N ILE A 71 6.52 3.63 -1.35
CA ILE A 71 6.77 4.56 -2.47
C ILE A 71 5.47 5.22 -2.93
N VAL A 72 4.38 4.47 -3.07
CA VAL A 72 3.08 5.03 -3.51
C VAL A 72 2.52 6.00 -2.47
N ALA A 73 2.61 5.66 -1.18
CA ALA A 73 2.21 6.57 -0.10
C ALA A 73 3.09 7.84 -0.11
N GLY A 74 4.41 7.71 -0.22
CA GLY A 74 5.35 8.83 -0.27
C GLY A 74 5.10 9.78 -1.45
N LEU A 75 4.84 9.24 -2.66
CA LEU A 75 4.45 10.06 -3.81
C LEU A 75 3.10 10.74 -3.59
N GLY A 76 2.14 10.04 -2.97
CA GLY A 76 0.85 10.60 -2.59
C GLY A 76 0.95 11.77 -1.60
N VAL A 77 1.94 11.75 -0.70
CA VAL A 77 2.25 12.87 0.20
C VAL A 77 2.67 14.10 -0.59
N ILE A 78 3.63 13.94 -1.51
CA ILE A 78 4.17 15.06 -2.30
C ILE A 78 3.05 15.71 -3.11
N ILE A 79 2.21 14.90 -3.77
CA ILE A 79 1.08 15.39 -4.56
C ILE A 79 0.05 16.07 -3.66
N SER A 80 -0.34 15.45 -2.52
CA SER A 80 -1.31 16.04 -1.60
C SER A 80 -0.82 17.36 -0.96
N ALA A 81 0.48 17.45 -0.69
CA ALA A 81 1.11 18.67 -0.19
C ALA A 81 1.07 19.79 -1.23
N SER A 82 1.30 19.48 -2.52
CA SER A 82 1.23 20.45 -3.62
C SER A 82 -0.18 21.02 -3.85
N LEU A 83 -1.22 20.24 -3.51
CA LEU A 83 -2.63 20.63 -3.66
C LEU A 83 -3.18 21.41 -2.45
N GLY A 84 -2.35 21.67 -1.43
CA GLY A 84 -2.75 22.40 -0.22
C GLY A 84 -3.57 21.59 0.79
N SER A 85 -3.70 20.26 0.59
CA SER A 85 -4.41 19.40 1.56
C SER A 85 -3.47 18.88 2.65
N TYR A 86 -3.17 19.74 3.62
CA TYR A 86 -2.22 19.45 4.69
C TYR A 86 -2.58 18.21 5.52
N ARG A 87 -3.87 18.04 5.86
CA ARG A 87 -4.32 16.92 6.71
C ARG A 87 -4.17 15.57 6.00
N THR A 88 -4.44 15.51 4.70
CA THR A 88 -4.28 14.29 3.89
C THR A 88 -2.81 13.97 3.64
N ALA A 89 -1.99 15.01 3.41
CA ALA A 89 -0.55 14.84 3.27
C ALA A 89 0.06 14.22 4.53
N LEU A 90 -0.34 14.70 5.71
CA LEU A 90 0.10 14.13 6.99
C LEU A 90 -0.35 12.68 7.18
N SER A 91 -1.60 12.32 6.84
CA SER A 91 -2.04 10.93 6.98
C SER A 91 -1.26 9.98 6.07
N LEU A 92 -0.96 10.40 4.83
CA LEU A 92 -0.15 9.61 3.90
C LEU A 92 1.32 9.53 4.34
N LEU A 93 1.82 10.59 4.99
CA LEU A 93 3.18 10.65 5.50
C LEU A 93 3.38 9.66 6.63
N VAL A 94 2.43 9.57 7.56
CA VAL A 94 2.45 8.59 8.66
C VAL A 94 2.43 7.16 8.11
N VAL A 95 1.64 6.86 7.07
CA VAL A 95 1.62 5.53 6.45
C VAL A 95 2.95 5.19 5.79
N SER A 96 3.54 6.12 5.05
CA SER A 96 4.85 5.92 4.39
C SER A 96 5.97 5.68 5.41
N LEU A 97 6.01 6.47 6.49
CA LEU A 97 6.99 6.30 7.56
C LEU A 97 6.75 5.02 8.36
N GLY A 98 5.49 4.67 8.63
CA GLY A 98 5.13 3.45 9.33
C GLY A 98 5.62 2.19 8.61
N ALA A 99 5.39 2.11 7.29
CA ALA A 99 5.87 0.99 6.47
C ALA A 99 7.41 0.89 6.47
N PHE A 100 8.10 2.03 6.40
CA PHE A 100 9.56 2.08 6.44
C PHE A 100 10.14 1.64 7.79
N ILE A 101 9.55 2.12 8.88
CA ILE A 101 10.00 1.79 10.24
C ILE A 101 9.72 0.31 10.54
N LEU A 102 8.56 -0.21 10.16
CA LEU A 102 8.24 -1.64 10.31
C LEU A 102 9.25 -2.52 9.57
N ARG A 103 9.59 -2.19 8.32
CA ARG A 103 10.63 -2.90 7.57
C ARG A 103 11.98 -2.84 8.28
N SER A 104 12.38 -1.67 8.75
CA SER A 104 13.66 -1.49 9.45
C SER A 104 13.73 -2.28 10.76
N LEU A 105 12.63 -2.31 11.51
CA LEU A 105 12.54 -3.08 12.76
C LEU A 105 12.61 -4.59 12.50
N VAL A 106 11.94 -5.09 11.45
CA VAL A 106 12.00 -6.52 11.12
C VAL A 106 13.43 -6.96 10.76
N VAL A 107 14.11 -6.19 9.91
CA VAL A 107 15.52 -6.45 9.55
C VAL A 107 16.42 -6.47 10.80
N ILE A 108 16.26 -5.50 11.71
CA ILE A 108 17.10 -5.38 12.91
C ILE A 108 16.82 -6.49 13.92
N PHE A 109 15.55 -6.80 14.20
CA PHE A 109 15.18 -7.73 15.26
C PHE A 109 15.21 -9.19 14.84
N PHE A 110 14.90 -9.49 13.58
CA PHE A 110 14.88 -10.86 13.07
C PHE A 110 16.15 -11.22 12.30
N ASN A 111 17.10 -10.29 12.16
CA ASN A 111 18.31 -10.43 11.33
C ASN A 111 17.99 -11.07 9.98
N TYR A 112 16.82 -10.72 9.44
CA TYR A 112 16.28 -11.30 8.23
C TYR A 112 16.91 -10.51 7.08
N GLN A 113 17.86 -11.15 6.40
CA GLN A 113 18.42 -10.65 5.16
C GLN A 113 17.58 -11.24 4.02
N PRO A 114 16.83 -10.41 3.27
CA PRO A 114 16.11 -10.86 2.10
C PRO A 114 17.06 -11.34 0.99
#